data_AF-A0A1E3PQW1-F1
#
_entry.id   AF-A0A1E3PQW1-F1
#
_cell.length_a   1.000
_cell.length_b   1.000
_cell.length_c   1.000
_cell.angle_alpha   90.00
_cell.angle_beta   90.00
_cell.angle_gamma   90.00
#
_symmetry.space_group_name_H-M   'P 1'
#
loop_
_entity.id
_entity.type
_entity.pdbx_description
1 polymer ?
#
loop_
_entity_poly.entity_id
_entity_poly.type
_entity_poly.pdbx_seq_one_letter_code
_entity_poly.pdbx_strand_id
1 'polypeptide(L)'
;MSASAEVVERAISGTPFNPERDYNHVEDAEYKRLRNLAQQEYEKRARCFSDSKQSYNNGNGVEAKTLSELGKEHGNKMDQYNKQAAGYVFRANNADSDADEIDLHGLYVKEAEEFLEVRIIAAKNRGESRLEAIVGKGLHSKDGVAKLKPAVERLCEQHGLRYSEDQKNAGVIVIDLSTAGGYTSMNNMPSKPNKITKPQQAYHGNNNNNYSQQQQPQYVQQNNNNNNNNDNGNNDIVEQIFSIFCMCVKKFLK
;
A
#
# COMPACT_ATOMS: atom_id res chain seq x y z
N MET A 1 -31.34 53.62 -0.64
CA MET A 1 -30.41 52.86 -1.50
C MET A 1 -29.35 52.31 -0.56
N SER A 2 -29.55 51.08 -0.06
CA SER A 2 -28.87 49.84 -0.52
C SER A 2 -27.35 49.91 -0.24
N ALA A 3 -26.72 49.05 0.53
CA ALA A 3 -26.86 47.60 0.54
C ALA A 3 -26.71 46.99 1.95
N SER A 4 -27.73 46.24 2.36
CA SER A 4 -27.61 45.13 3.29
C SER A 4 -27.34 43.86 2.47
N ALA A 5 -26.63 42.90 3.07
CA ALA A 5 -26.37 41.53 2.59
C ALA A 5 -25.02 41.32 1.87
N GLU A 6 -23.96 41.13 2.65
CA GLU A 6 -22.76 40.39 2.19
C GLU A 6 -22.12 39.54 3.31
N VAL A 7 -22.93 39.09 4.29
CA VAL A 7 -22.46 38.24 5.41
C VAL A 7 -23.08 36.83 5.39
N VAL A 8 -23.84 36.46 4.35
CA VAL A 8 -24.48 35.13 4.29
C VAL A 8 -24.41 34.55 2.88
N GLU A 9 -23.22 34.15 2.43
CA GLU A 9 -23.09 33.10 1.40
C GLU A 9 -21.64 32.59 1.29
N ARG A 10 -21.25 31.69 2.20
CA ARG A 10 -19.99 30.92 2.06
C ARG A 10 -20.18 29.45 2.42
N ALA A 11 -21.35 28.91 2.09
CA ALA A 11 -21.71 27.51 2.28
C ALA A 11 -22.03 26.76 0.97
N ILE A 12 -21.88 27.40 -0.20
CA ILE A 12 -22.16 26.76 -1.50
C ILE A 12 -21.17 27.29 -2.55
N SER A 13 -19.91 26.90 -2.46
CA SER A 13 -19.00 27.02 -3.59
C SER A 13 -18.07 25.81 -3.58
N GLY A 14 -18.43 24.80 -4.37
CA GLY A 14 -17.48 23.76 -4.76
C GLY A 14 -16.25 24.45 -5.30
N THR A 15 -15.16 24.38 -4.54
CA THR A 15 -13.87 24.90 -4.97
C THR A 15 -13.46 24.11 -6.21
N PRO A 16 -13.17 24.77 -7.34
CA PRO A 16 -12.70 24.08 -8.52
C PRO A 16 -11.37 23.39 -8.16
N PHE A 17 -11.34 22.08 -8.40
CA PHE A 17 -10.17 21.21 -8.41
C PHE A 17 -8.96 21.93 -9.02
N ASN A 18 -7.85 21.98 -8.28
CA ASN A 18 -6.59 22.54 -8.76
C ASN A 18 -5.82 21.47 -9.56
N PRO A 19 -5.73 21.56 -10.90
CA PRO A 19 -5.08 20.56 -11.75
C PRO A 19 -3.54 20.54 -11.62
N GLU A 20 -2.95 21.35 -10.75
CA GLU A 20 -1.51 21.52 -10.58
C GLU A 20 -0.87 20.53 -9.59
N ARG A 21 -1.65 19.67 -8.92
CA ARG A 21 -1.13 18.61 -8.02
C ARG A 21 -0.65 17.37 -8.78
N ASP A 22 0.24 17.53 -9.76
CA ASP A 22 1.06 16.42 -10.30
C ASP A 22 2.41 16.33 -9.55
N TYR A 23 2.48 16.93 -8.37
CA TYR A 23 3.61 16.78 -7.44
C TYR A 23 3.56 15.38 -6.83
N ASN A 24 4.33 14.47 -7.41
CA ASN A 24 4.51 13.13 -6.90
C ASN A 24 5.84 13.00 -6.18
N HIS A 25 5.81 12.69 -4.89
CA HIS A 25 7.02 12.51 -4.08
C HIS A 25 7.78 11.20 -4.38
N VAL A 26 7.39 10.42 -5.40
CA VAL A 26 8.24 9.31 -5.90
C VAL A 26 9.59 9.79 -6.46
N GLU A 27 9.66 11.05 -6.90
CA GLU A 27 10.90 11.59 -7.44
C GLU A 27 11.85 12.09 -6.36
N ASP A 28 11.39 12.20 -5.11
CA ASP A 28 12.17 12.66 -3.97
C ASP A 28 13.40 11.78 -3.74
N ALA A 29 14.53 12.43 -3.48
CA ALA A 29 15.80 11.76 -3.27
C ALA A 29 15.74 10.77 -2.10
N GLU A 30 15.02 11.10 -1.02
CA GLU A 30 14.91 10.23 0.14
C GLU A 30 14.02 9.01 -0.14
N TYR A 31 12.85 9.20 -0.77
CA TYR A 31 12.02 8.07 -1.20
C TYR A 31 12.83 7.09 -2.08
N LYS A 32 13.55 7.62 -3.07
CA LYS A 32 14.41 6.80 -3.95
C LYS A 32 15.53 6.11 -3.18
N ARG A 33 16.19 6.80 -2.24
CA ARG A 33 17.25 6.21 -1.42
C ARG A 33 16.71 5.03 -0.60
N LEU A 34 15.57 5.18 0.05
CA LEU A 34 14.93 4.12 0.83
C LEU A 34 14.52 2.93 -0.05
N ARG A 35 13.90 3.17 -1.21
CA ARG A 35 13.57 2.10 -2.17
C ARG A 35 14.82 1.40 -2.71
N ASN A 36 15.89 2.14 -2.97
CA ASN A 36 17.16 1.56 -3.40
C ASN A 36 17.80 0.68 -2.31
N LEU A 37 17.73 1.09 -1.04
CA LEU A 37 18.20 0.27 0.08
C LEU A 37 17.37 -1.01 0.22
N ALA A 38 16.04 -0.93 0.10
CA ALA A 38 15.17 -2.10 0.08
C ALA A 38 15.55 -3.05 -1.07
N GLN A 39 15.79 -2.52 -2.27
CA GLN A 39 16.20 -3.29 -3.43
C GLN A 39 17.56 -3.99 -3.23
N GLN A 40 18.54 -3.33 -2.62
CA GLN A 40 19.83 -3.94 -2.31
C GLN A 40 19.68 -5.11 -1.31
N GLU A 41 18.85 -4.96 -0.29
CA GLU A 41 18.57 -6.03 0.68
C GLU A 41 17.79 -7.19 0.02
N TYR A 42 16.89 -6.90 -0.92
CA TYR A 42 16.22 -7.93 -1.74
C TYR A 42 17.22 -8.79 -2.52
N GLU A 43 18.21 -8.16 -3.16
CA GLU A 43 19.25 -8.88 -3.92
C GLU A 43 20.14 -9.74 -3.03
N LYS A 44 20.52 -9.24 -1.84
CA LYS A 44 21.26 -10.02 -0.84
C LYS A 44 20.44 -11.21 -0.36
N ARG A 45 19.17 -11.01 -0.03
CA ARG A 45 18.24 -12.07 0.35
C ARG A 45 18.14 -13.16 -0.72
N ALA A 46 18.00 -12.77 -1.98
CA ALA A 46 17.90 -13.70 -3.11
C ALA A 46 19.16 -14.56 -3.24
N ARG A 47 20.35 -13.95 -3.12
CA ARG A 47 21.63 -14.67 -3.10
C ARG A 47 21.70 -15.66 -1.95
N CYS A 48 21.42 -15.22 -0.72
CA CYS A 48 21.43 -16.11 0.45
C CYS A 48 20.52 -17.34 0.30
N PHE A 49 19.32 -17.20 -0.26
CA PHE A 49 18.44 -18.34 -0.48
C PHE A 49 18.88 -19.25 -1.62
N SER A 50 19.46 -18.68 -2.68
CA SER A 50 20.09 -19.47 -3.75
C SER A 50 21.23 -20.32 -3.20
N ASP A 51 22.14 -19.69 -2.45
CA ASP A 51 23.31 -20.35 -1.89
C ASP A 51 22.91 -21.37 -0.81
N SER A 52 21.94 -21.03 0.05
CA SER A 52 21.35 -21.95 1.02
C SER A 52 20.83 -23.22 0.37
N LYS A 53 20.11 -23.08 -0.76
CA LYS A 53 19.60 -24.22 -1.53
C LYS A 53 20.73 -25.06 -2.12
N GLN A 54 21.78 -24.41 -2.62
CA GLN A 54 22.96 -25.11 -3.13
C GLN A 54 23.68 -25.91 -2.03
N SER A 55 23.96 -25.30 -0.87
CA SER A 55 24.59 -25.98 0.27
C SER A 55 23.76 -27.16 0.76
N TYR A 56 22.43 -27.02 0.80
CA TYR A 56 21.54 -28.13 1.15
C TYR A 56 21.67 -29.31 0.17
N ASN A 57 21.64 -29.03 -1.14
CA ASN A 57 21.79 -30.05 -2.17
C ASN A 57 23.16 -30.74 -2.13
N ASN A 58 24.19 -30.04 -1.64
CA ASN A 58 25.53 -30.58 -1.44
C ASN A 58 25.69 -31.35 -0.11
N GLY A 59 24.63 -31.50 0.67
CA GLY A 59 24.66 -32.18 1.97
C GLY A 59 25.19 -31.34 3.13
N ASN A 60 25.50 -30.06 2.92
CA ASN A 60 25.96 -29.15 3.97
C ASN A 60 24.78 -28.44 4.65
N GLY A 61 24.09 -29.15 5.52
CA GLY A 61 22.89 -28.63 6.21
C GLY A 61 23.16 -27.46 7.17
N VAL A 62 24.35 -27.41 7.80
CA VAL A 62 24.71 -26.33 8.74
C VAL A 62 24.90 -25.00 8.00
N GLU A 63 25.63 -25.02 6.89
CA GLU A 63 25.79 -23.85 6.04
C GLU A 63 24.47 -23.43 5.40
N ALA A 64 23.68 -24.38 4.90
CA ALA A 64 22.36 -24.10 4.35
C ALA A 64 21.46 -23.38 5.36
N LYS A 65 21.44 -23.83 6.63
CA LYS A 65 20.70 -23.18 7.69
C LYS A 65 21.20 -21.77 7.97
N THR A 66 22.52 -21.59 8.09
CA THR A 66 23.15 -20.28 8.33
C THR A 66 22.80 -19.27 7.24
N LEU A 67 22.90 -19.67 5.97
CA LEU A 67 22.53 -18.84 4.81
C LEU A 67 21.03 -18.54 4.78
N SER A 68 20.18 -19.50 5.19
CA SER A 68 18.73 -19.27 5.30
C SER A 68 18.40 -18.22 6.36
N GLU A 69 19.06 -18.28 7.51
CA GLU A 69 18.89 -17.29 8.60
C GLU A 69 19.36 -15.90 8.17
N LEU A 70 20.52 -15.80 7.51
CA LEU A 70 21.00 -14.54 6.94
C LEU A 70 20.04 -13.98 5.87
N GLY A 71 19.49 -14.85 5.02
CA GLY A 71 18.47 -14.46 4.04
C GLY A 71 17.20 -13.90 4.68
N LYS A 72 16.77 -14.45 5.83
CA LYS A 72 15.66 -13.89 6.61
C LYS A 72 15.99 -12.51 7.18
N GLU A 73 17.21 -12.32 7.69
CA GLU A 73 17.65 -11.01 8.19
C GLU A 73 17.61 -9.93 7.10
N HIS A 74 18.13 -10.23 5.90
CA HIS A 74 18.02 -9.34 4.75
C HIS A 74 16.57 -9.08 4.35
N GLY A 75 15.69 -10.08 4.46
CA GLY A 75 14.24 -9.90 4.29
C GLY A 75 13.65 -8.89 5.28
N ASN A 76 14.00 -8.99 6.56
CA ASN A 76 13.52 -8.06 7.57
C ASN A 76 14.00 -6.62 7.29
N LYS A 77 15.27 -6.44 6.89
CA LYS A 77 15.83 -5.13 6.53
C LYS A 77 15.16 -4.54 5.28
N MET A 78 14.93 -5.36 4.26
CA MET A 78 14.17 -4.98 3.08
C MET A 78 12.77 -4.45 3.46
N ASP A 79 12.04 -5.19 4.30
CA ASP A 79 10.71 -4.79 4.76
C ASP A 79 10.75 -3.48 5.56
N GLN A 80 11.76 -3.29 6.41
CA GLN A 80 11.96 -2.04 7.15
C GLN A 80 12.17 -0.84 6.22
N TYR A 81 13.03 -0.95 5.21
CA TYR A 81 13.26 0.13 4.26
C TYR A 81 12.04 0.41 3.39
N ASN A 82 11.31 -0.62 2.96
CA ASN A 82 10.05 -0.42 2.24
C ASN A 82 9.01 0.31 3.10
N LYS A 83 8.85 -0.06 4.37
CA LYS A 83 7.96 0.65 5.30
C LYS A 83 8.36 2.11 5.49
N GLN A 84 9.65 2.39 5.62
CA GLN A 84 10.15 3.77 5.70
C GLN A 84 9.84 4.56 4.42
N ALA A 85 10.05 3.97 3.25
CA ALA A 85 9.75 4.59 1.96
C ALA A 85 8.25 4.88 1.80
N ALA A 86 7.40 3.88 2.12
CA ALA A 86 5.95 3.99 2.08
C ALA A 86 5.45 5.09 3.01
N GLY A 87 5.91 5.10 4.26
CA GLY A 87 5.55 6.14 5.22
C GLY A 87 6.02 7.54 4.82
N TYR A 88 7.21 7.66 4.22
CA TYR A 88 7.72 8.93 3.70
C TYR A 88 6.82 9.49 2.59
N VAL A 89 6.57 8.71 1.54
CA VAL A 89 5.78 9.18 0.38
C VAL A 89 4.33 9.42 0.77
N PHE A 90 3.75 8.56 1.61
CA PHE A 90 2.39 8.73 2.11
C PHE A 90 2.23 10.04 2.90
N ARG A 91 3.14 10.31 3.85
CA ARG A 91 3.13 11.57 4.61
C ARG A 91 3.28 12.79 3.71
N ALA A 92 4.18 12.73 2.75
CA ALA A 92 4.45 13.85 1.86
C ALA A 92 3.24 14.14 0.96
N ASN A 93 2.68 13.12 0.31
CA ASN A 93 1.51 13.29 -0.56
C ASN A 93 0.27 13.75 0.19
N ASN A 94 0.07 13.29 1.44
CA ASN A 94 -1.14 13.58 2.22
C ASN A 94 -1.01 14.80 3.15
N ALA A 95 0.11 15.54 3.11
CA ALA A 95 0.33 16.70 3.98
C ALA A 95 -0.71 17.83 3.75
N ASP A 96 -1.18 17.96 2.51
CA ASP A 96 -2.13 18.98 2.07
C ASP A 96 -3.42 18.36 1.48
N SER A 97 -3.70 17.08 1.73
CA SER A 97 -4.94 16.42 1.29
C SER A 97 -6.16 16.95 2.02
N ASP A 98 -7.29 17.00 1.31
CA ASP A 98 -8.57 17.35 1.92
C ASP A 98 -9.04 16.26 2.90
N ALA A 99 -9.99 16.61 3.77
CA ALA A 99 -10.41 15.73 4.86
C ALA A 99 -10.98 14.40 4.36
N ASP A 100 -11.65 14.38 3.21
CA ASP A 100 -12.23 13.22 2.54
C ASP A 100 -11.33 12.65 1.44
N GLU A 101 -10.05 13.01 1.38
CA GLU A 101 -9.08 12.48 0.42
C GLU A 101 -8.05 11.56 1.08
N ILE A 102 -7.49 10.64 0.28
CA ILE A 102 -6.28 9.89 0.58
C ILE A 102 -5.46 9.67 -0.69
N ASP A 103 -4.22 10.15 -0.69
CA ASP A 103 -3.27 9.94 -1.77
C ASP A 103 -2.44 8.67 -1.53
N LEU A 104 -2.60 7.69 -2.40
CA LEU A 104 -1.92 6.38 -2.38
C LEU A 104 -0.84 6.29 -3.46
N HIS A 105 -0.59 7.36 -4.20
CA HIS A 105 0.34 7.35 -5.32
C HIS A 105 1.78 7.10 -4.85
N GLY A 106 2.53 6.32 -5.62
CA GLY A 106 3.91 5.96 -5.28
C GLY A 106 4.04 4.83 -4.26
N LEU A 107 2.94 4.39 -3.66
CA LEU A 107 2.91 3.17 -2.84
C LEU A 107 2.96 1.92 -3.72
N TYR A 108 3.51 0.84 -3.17
CA TYR A 108 3.29 -0.50 -3.71
C TYR A 108 1.88 -0.97 -3.36
N VAL A 109 1.34 -1.89 -4.17
CA VAL A 109 -0.05 -2.36 -4.05
C VAL A 109 -0.44 -2.75 -2.62
N LYS A 110 0.38 -3.58 -1.96
CA LYS A 110 0.10 -4.03 -0.59
C LYS A 110 0.12 -2.87 0.41
N GLU A 111 1.06 -1.95 0.27
CA GLU A 111 1.16 -0.78 1.14
C GLU A 111 -0.09 0.09 0.96
N ALA A 112 -0.51 0.35 -0.29
CA ALA A 112 -1.71 1.13 -0.58
C ALA A 112 -2.99 0.48 -0.02
N GLU A 113 -3.13 -0.84 -0.12
CA GLU A 113 -4.24 -1.59 0.48
C GLU A 113 -4.27 -1.42 2.01
N GLU A 114 -3.11 -1.54 2.68
CA GLU A 114 -2.97 -1.36 4.14
C GLU A 114 -3.35 0.07 4.57
N PHE A 115 -2.83 1.11 3.89
CA PHE A 115 -3.15 2.50 4.20
C PHE A 115 -4.64 2.81 3.97
N LEU A 116 -5.22 2.30 2.87
CA LEU A 116 -6.62 2.51 2.53
C LEU A 116 -7.56 1.82 3.52
N GLU A 117 -7.27 0.58 3.92
CA GLU A 117 -8.03 -0.15 4.94
C GLU A 117 -8.18 0.66 6.23
N VAL A 118 -7.04 1.12 6.78
CA VAL A 118 -7.05 1.91 8.02
C VAL A 118 -7.80 3.23 7.82
N ARG A 119 -7.65 3.90 6.68
CA ARG A 119 -8.36 5.15 6.38
C ARG A 119 -9.87 4.95 6.28
N ILE A 120 -10.34 3.86 5.66
CA ILE A 120 -11.76 3.51 5.58
C ILE A 120 -12.34 3.28 6.98
N ILE A 121 -11.64 2.51 7.82
CA ILE A 121 -12.07 2.28 9.22
C ILE A 121 -12.21 3.62 9.96
N ALA A 122 -11.19 4.49 9.85
CA ALA A 122 -11.22 5.79 10.49
C ALA A 122 -12.35 6.69 9.94
N ALA A 123 -12.60 6.66 8.64
CA ALA A 123 -13.69 7.40 7.97
C ALA A 123 -15.05 7.02 8.56
N LYS A 124 -15.32 5.71 8.62
CA LYS A 124 -16.59 5.15 9.10
C LYS A 124 -16.80 5.45 10.57
N ASN A 125 -15.75 5.36 11.38
CA ASN A 125 -15.80 5.74 12.80
C ASN A 125 -16.11 7.23 13.00
N ARG A 126 -15.74 8.09 12.05
CA ARG A 126 -16.09 9.52 12.05
C ARG A 126 -17.43 9.84 11.40
N GLY A 127 -18.13 8.84 10.86
CA GLY A 127 -19.40 9.04 10.15
C GLY A 127 -19.25 9.75 8.80
N GLU A 128 -18.07 9.68 8.16
CA GLU A 128 -17.88 10.17 6.80
C GLU A 128 -18.73 9.34 5.82
N SER A 129 -19.36 10.01 4.86
CA SER A 129 -20.20 9.37 3.85
C SER A 129 -19.44 8.97 2.58
N ARG A 130 -18.23 9.50 2.38
CA ARG A 130 -17.44 9.37 1.16
C ARG A 130 -15.95 9.45 1.46
N LEU A 131 -15.14 8.79 0.63
CA LEU A 131 -13.68 8.90 0.60
C LEU A 131 -13.19 8.90 -0.85
N GLU A 132 -12.35 9.85 -1.21
CA GLU A 132 -11.65 9.92 -2.49
C GLU A 132 -10.24 9.31 -2.35
N ALA A 133 -10.00 8.18 -3.03
CA ALA A 133 -8.70 7.52 -3.08
C ALA A 133 -7.98 7.88 -4.38
N ILE A 134 -6.89 8.65 -4.26
CA ILE A 134 -6.05 9.06 -5.39
C ILE A 134 -5.02 7.94 -5.64
N VAL A 135 -5.23 7.17 -6.70
CA VAL A 135 -4.38 6.02 -7.08
C VAL A 135 -3.34 6.37 -8.16
N GLY A 136 -3.41 7.59 -8.68
CA GLY A 136 -2.56 8.09 -9.76
C GLY A 136 -3.01 7.58 -11.14
N LYS A 137 -2.53 8.26 -12.20
CA LYS A 137 -2.88 7.95 -13.60
C LYS A 137 -2.03 6.84 -14.23
N GLY A 138 -1.04 6.31 -13.50
CA GLY A 138 -0.10 5.31 -14.01
C GLY A 138 1.05 5.85 -14.85
N LEU A 139 1.22 7.18 -14.96
CA LEU A 139 2.27 7.80 -15.78
C LEU A 139 3.70 7.44 -15.35
N HIS A 140 3.91 7.14 -14.06
CA HIS A 140 5.21 6.81 -13.47
C HIS A 140 5.34 5.34 -13.06
N SER A 141 4.35 4.49 -13.35
CA SER A 141 4.51 3.07 -13.08
C SER A 141 5.43 2.44 -14.12
N LYS A 142 6.18 1.43 -13.70
CA LYS A 142 6.93 0.59 -14.63
C LYS A 142 5.93 0.00 -15.65
N ASP A 143 6.17 0.29 -16.92
CA ASP A 143 5.33 -0.09 -18.07
C ASP A 143 3.99 0.68 -18.23
N GLY A 144 3.78 1.77 -17.49
CA GLY A 144 2.56 2.60 -17.61
C GLY A 144 1.27 1.92 -17.10
N VAL A 145 1.39 0.75 -16.46
CA VAL A 145 0.25 0.01 -15.91
C VAL A 145 -0.10 0.57 -14.53
N ALA A 146 -1.25 1.22 -14.39
CA ALA A 146 -1.79 1.65 -13.10
C ALA A 146 -2.20 0.43 -12.27
N LYS A 147 -1.29 -0.14 -11.47
CA LYS A 147 -1.57 -1.34 -10.65
C LYS A 147 -2.39 -1.04 -9.40
N LEU A 148 -2.40 0.21 -8.93
CA LEU A 148 -3.10 0.62 -7.73
C LEU A 148 -4.62 0.66 -7.94
N LYS A 149 -5.08 1.20 -9.08
CA LYS A 149 -6.51 1.26 -9.41
C LYS A 149 -7.21 -0.10 -9.29
N PRO A 150 -6.82 -1.16 -10.01
CA PRO A 150 -7.48 -2.46 -9.88
C PRO A 150 -7.28 -3.10 -8.51
N ALA A 151 -6.28 -2.69 -7.71
CA ALA A 151 -6.12 -3.17 -6.35
C ALA A 151 -7.13 -2.54 -5.38
N VAL A 152 -7.29 -1.22 -5.45
CA VAL A 152 -8.28 -0.49 -4.66
C VAL A 152 -9.71 -0.93 -4.99
N GLU A 153 -10.02 -1.15 -6.27
CA GLU A 153 -11.31 -1.69 -6.71
C GLU A 153 -11.57 -3.08 -6.08
N ARG A 154 -10.61 -4.00 -6.18
CA ARG A 154 -10.71 -5.33 -5.55
C ARG A 154 -10.89 -5.25 -4.04
N LEU A 155 -10.19 -4.34 -3.36
CA LEU A 155 -10.37 -4.13 -1.92
C LEU A 155 -11.82 -3.70 -1.63
N CYS A 156 -12.36 -2.73 -2.38
CA CYS A 156 -13.74 -2.30 -2.22
C CYS A 156 -14.73 -3.45 -2.44
N GLU A 157 -14.55 -4.25 -3.50
CA GLU A 157 -15.37 -5.44 -3.78
C GLU A 157 -15.32 -6.47 -2.64
N GLN A 158 -14.13 -6.75 -2.11
CA GLN A 158 -13.93 -7.69 -1.01
C GLN A 158 -14.67 -7.25 0.26
N HIS A 159 -14.70 -5.95 0.54
CA HIS A 159 -15.38 -5.39 1.71
C HIS A 159 -16.83 -4.97 1.44
N GLY A 160 -17.37 -5.25 0.25
CA GLY A 160 -18.74 -4.90 -0.12
C GLY A 160 -19.00 -3.40 -0.18
N LEU A 161 -17.97 -2.59 -0.40
CA LEU A 161 -18.06 -1.15 -0.53
C LEU A 161 -18.47 -0.79 -1.97
N ARG A 162 -19.39 0.17 -2.10
CA ARG A 162 -19.71 0.75 -3.41
C ARG A 162 -18.62 1.76 -3.77
N TYR A 163 -18.21 1.77 -5.02
CA TYR A 163 -17.22 2.71 -5.53
C TYR A 163 -17.52 3.11 -6.97
N SER A 164 -16.95 4.23 -7.40
CA SER A 164 -17.01 4.71 -8.78
C SER A 164 -15.73 5.49 -9.10
N GLU A 165 -15.32 5.48 -10.36
CA GLU A 165 -14.28 6.41 -10.82
C GLU A 165 -14.79 7.85 -10.83
N ASP A 166 -13.92 8.81 -10.53
CA ASP A 166 -14.26 10.21 -10.73
C ASP A 166 -14.39 10.54 -12.22
N GLN A 167 -15.46 11.25 -12.59
CA GLN A 167 -15.77 11.56 -13.99
C GLN A 167 -14.76 12.52 -14.65
N LYS A 168 -14.03 13.29 -13.85
CA LYS A 168 -13.06 14.30 -14.31
C LYS A 168 -11.63 13.81 -14.18
N ASN A 169 -11.37 12.83 -13.31
CA ASN A 169 -10.03 12.30 -13.05
C ASN A 169 -10.02 10.77 -12.89
N ALA A 170 -9.62 10.06 -13.96
CA ALA A 170 -9.48 8.61 -13.97
C ALA A 170 -8.45 8.03 -12.98
N GLY A 171 -7.66 8.88 -12.32
CA GLY A 171 -6.74 8.51 -11.24
C GLY A 171 -7.35 8.58 -9.84
N VAL A 172 -8.66 8.84 -9.71
CA VAL A 172 -9.37 8.93 -8.44
C VAL A 172 -10.51 7.92 -8.39
N ILE A 173 -10.56 7.15 -7.30
CA ILE A 173 -11.67 6.25 -6.98
C ILE A 173 -12.46 6.86 -5.82
N VAL A 174 -13.74 7.09 -6.05
CA VAL A 174 -14.69 7.56 -5.05
C VAL A 174 -15.33 6.36 -4.37
N ILE A 175 -15.16 6.24 -3.06
CA ILE A 175 -15.67 5.16 -2.22
C ILE A 175 -16.86 5.69 -1.42
N ASP A 176 -17.99 5.03 -1.53
CA ASP A 176 -19.20 5.33 -0.77
C ASP A 176 -19.16 4.59 0.58
N LEU A 177 -19.17 5.38 1.65
CA LEU A 177 -19.11 4.91 3.03
C LEU A 177 -20.48 4.97 3.74
N SER A 178 -21.51 5.49 3.06
CA SER A 178 -22.86 5.67 3.61
C SER A 178 -23.64 4.35 3.77
N THR A 179 -23.19 3.28 3.11
CA THR A 179 -23.89 1.99 3.16
C THR A 179 -23.74 1.34 4.53
N ALA A 180 -24.87 1.02 5.16
CA ALA A 180 -24.91 0.35 6.46
C ALA A 180 -24.31 -1.06 6.38
N GLY A 181 -23.12 -1.23 6.94
CA GLY A 181 -22.43 -2.50 7.09
C GLY A 181 -21.03 -2.23 7.64
N GLY A 182 -20.64 -2.86 8.75
CA GLY A 182 -19.31 -2.66 9.34
C GLY A 182 -18.23 -3.02 8.32
N TYR A 183 -17.19 -2.20 8.18
CA TYR A 183 -15.99 -2.64 7.47
C TYR A 183 -15.34 -3.74 8.32
N THR A 184 -15.29 -4.96 7.82
CA THR A 184 -14.56 -6.06 8.47
C THR A 184 -13.11 -5.98 8.05
N SER A 185 -12.19 -5.81 9.00
CA SER A 185 -10.75 -5.83 8.69
C SER A 185 -10.35 -7.13 7.98
N MET A 186 -9.36 -7.06 7.09
CA MET A 186 -8.85 -8.21 6.34
C MET A 186 -8.43 -9.38 7.26
N ASN A 187 -8.03 -9.08 8.50
CA ASN A 187 -7.72 -10.07 9.55
C ASN A 187 -8.93 -10.88 10.05
N ASN A 188 -10.15 -10.40 9.81
CA ASN A 188 -11.40 -10.96 10.33
C ASN A 188 -12.35 -11.48 9.23
N MET A 189 -11.93 -11.50 7.97
CA MET A 189 -12.77 -11.98 6.88
C MET A 189 -12.79 -13.52 6.86
N PRO A 190 -13.97 -14.18 6.79
CA PRO A 190 -14.02 -15.61 6.59
C PRO A 190 -13.39 -15.96 5.24
N SER A 191 -12.34 -16.77 5.26
CA SER A 191 -11.72 -17.33 4.07
C SER A 191 -12.80 -17.94 3.18
N LYS A 192 -13.05 -17.36 1.98
CA LYS A 192 -13.80 -18.09 0.96
C LYS A 192 -13.11 -19.45 0.75
N PRO A 193 -13.85 -20.56 0.57
CA PRO A 193 -13.24 -21.85 0.30
C PRO A 193 -12.48 -21.75 -1.03
N ASN A 194 -11.17 -21.59 -0.94
CA ASN A 194 -10.30 -21.85 -2.07
C ASN A 194 -10.56 -23.31 -2.47
N LYS A 195 -10.89 -23.56 -3.73
CA LYS A 195 -10.77 -24.91 -4.28
C LYS A 195 -9.29 -25.27 -4.22
N ILE A 196 -8.88 -25.89 -3.12
CA ILE A 196 -7.55 -26.44 -2.92
C ILE A 196 -7.45 -27.66 -3.84
N THR A 197 -6.98 -27.43 -5.07
CA THR A 197 -6.29 -28.48 -5.80
C THR A 197 -4.99 -28.71 -5.06
N LYS A 198 -4.89 -29.85 -4.34
CA LYS A 198 -3.68 -30.24 -3.61
C LYS A 198 -2.47 -30.17 -4.57
N PRO A 199 -1.40 -29.42 -4.28
CA PRO A 199 -0.16 -29.59 -5.00
C PRO A 199 0.50 -30.87 -4.52
N GLN A 200 0.50 -31.87 -5.38
CA GLN A 200 1.28 -33.08 -5.24
C GLN A 200 2.77 -32.69 -5.22
N GLN A 201 3.47 -33.02 -4.14
CA GLN A 201 4.92 -32.87 -4.01
C GLN A 201 5.60 -33.71 -5.11
N ALA A 202 6.09 -33.05 -6.14
CA ALA A 202 7.03 -33.62 -7.10
C ALA A 202 8.05 -32.54 -7.46
N TYR A 203 9.22 -32.64 -6.82
CA TYR A 203 10.40 -31.87 -7.18
C TYR A 203 10.89 -32.41 -8.54
N HIS A 204 10.59 -31.69 -9.62
CA HIS A 204 11.18 -31.91 -10.93
C HIS A 204 11.77 -30.59 -11.41
N GLY A 205 13.08 -30.60 -11.67
CA GLY A 205 13.80 -29.48 -12.23
C GLY A 205 13.54 -29.33 -13.72
N ASN A 206 13.64 -28.10 -14.20
CA ASN A 206 14.35 -27.87 -15.46
C ASN A 206 15.01 -26.49 -15.45
N ASN A 207 16.19 -26.48 -16.04
CA ASN A 207 17.12 -25.39 -16.14
C ASN A 207 16.88 -24.66 -17.47
N ASN A 208 16.71 -23.35 -17.48
CA ASN A 208 17.20 -22.54 -18.58
C ASN A 208 17.35 -21.05 -18.20
N ASN A 209 18.56 -20.55 -18.39
CA ASN A 209 18.96 -19.16 -18.24
C ASN A 209 18.43 -18.32 -19.40
N ASN A 210 17.83 -17.17 -19.12
CA ASN A 210 17.98 -15.97 -19.95
C ASN A 210 17.74 -14.71 -19.10
N TYR A 211 18.70 -13.79 -19.12
CA TYR A 211 18.64 -12.53 -18.38
C TYR A 211 17.86 -11.45 -19.16
N SER A 212 17.33 -10.49 -18.39
CA SER A 212 16.65 -9.24 -18.78
C SER A 212 15.11 -9.30 -18.81
N GLN A 213 14.49 -8.92 -17.70
CA GLN A 213 13.49 -7.85 -17.66
C GLN A 213 13.19 -7.49 -16.21
N GLN A 214 13.29 -6.20 -15.91
CA GLN A 214 13.27 -5.64 -14.56
C GLN A 214 11.81 -5.49 -14.10
N GLN A 215 11.15 -6.61 -13.79
CA GLN A 215 9.78 -6.62 -13.28
C GLN A 215 9.73 -6.14 -11.83
N GLN A 216 8.69 -5.39 -11.45
CA GLN A 216 8.41 -5.13 -10.04
C GLN A 216 8.26 -6.48 -9.31
N PRO A 217 8.96 -6.71 -8.19
CA PRO A 217 8.87 -7.98 -7.48
C PRO A 217 7.45 -8.14 -6.93
N GLN A 218 6.71 -9.09 -7.49
CA GLN A 218 5.49 -9.59 -6.89
C GLN A 218 5.90 -10.45 -5.69
N TYR A 219 5.62 -9.97 -4.48
CA TYR A 219 5.96 -10.66 -3.25
C TYR A 219 5.23 -12.01 -3.17
N VAL A 220 5.95 -13.10 -3.38
CA VAL A 220 5.50 -14.44 -2.99
C VAL A 220 6.10 -14.71 -1.61
N GLN A 221 5.28 -14.55 -0.57
CA GLN A 221 5.65 -14.95 0.78
C GLN A 221 5.66 -16.49 0.82
N GLN A 222 6.86 -17.08 0.84
CA GLN A 222 7.00 -18.50 1.13
C GLN A 222 6.57 -18.72 2.58
N ASN A 223 5.39 -19.31 2.75
CA ASN A 223 4.79 -19.56 4.04
C ASN A 223 5.59 -20.64 4.77
N ASN A 224 6.57 -20.22 5.57
CA ASN A 224 7.18 -21.05 6.59
C ASN A 224 6.47 -20.72 7.90
N ASN A 225 5.55 -21.59 8.29
CA ASN A 225 4.90 -21.56 9.60
C ASN A 225 5.97 -21.63 10.69
N ASN A 226 6.31 -20.47 11.23
CA ASN A 226 6.75 -20.31 12.61
C ASN A 226 6.13 -19.01 13.09
N ASN A 227 5.07 -19.16 13.89
CA ASN A 227 4.42 -18.09 14.63
C ASN A 227 5.47 -17.36 15.46
N ASN A 228 5.81 -16.14 15.05
CA ASN A 228 6.19 -15.08 15.96
C ASN A 228 5.45 -13.83 15.46
N ASN A 229 4.31 -13.57 16.09
CA ASN A 229 3.54 -12.34 15.91
C ASN A 229 4.46 -11.16 16.22
N ASN A 230 4.72 -10.33 15.20
CA ASN A 230 5.31 -9.03 15.39
C ASN A 230 4.26 -7.99 14.97
N ASP A 231 3.33 -7.74 15.89
CA ASP A 231 2.22 -6.79 15.79
C ASP A 231 2.67 -5.31 15.67
N ASN A 232 4.00 -5.05 15.70
CA ASN A 232 4.55 -3.69 15.61
C ASN A 232 4.31 -3.00 14.25
N GLY A 233 4.08 -3.76 13.18
CA GLY A 233 3.90 -3.17 11.84
C GLY A 233 2.59 -2.41 11.64
N ASN A 234 1.51 -2.89 12.25
CA ASN A 234 0.19 -2.25 12.15
C ASN A 234 0.13 -0.99 13.02
N ASN A 235 0.79 -1.01 14.18
CA ASN A 235 0.84 0.13 15.09
C ASN A 235 1.52 1.34 14.45
N ASP A 236 2.64 1.15 13.71
CA ASP A 236 3.35 2.25 13.05
C ASP A 236 2.53 2.90 11.90
N ILE A 237 1.80 2.09 11.12
CA ILE A 237 0.94 2.60 10.02
C ILE A 237 -0.27 3.33 10.60
N VAL A 238 -0.91 2.76 11.62
CA VAL A 238 -2.04 3.38 12.33
C VAL A 238 -1.62 4.69 12.98
N GLU A 239 -0.46 4.75 13.64
CA GLU A 239 0.10 6.00 14.21
C GLU A 239 0.37 7.05 13.14
N GLN A 240 0.93 6.68 11.99
CA GLN A 240 1.19 7.61 10.89
C GLN A 240 -0.11 8.19 10.31
N ILE A 241 -1.11 7.34 10.07
CA ILE A 241 -2.43 7.76 9.59
C ILE A 241 -3.12 8.62 10.65
N PHE A 242 -3.13 8.19 11.91
CA PHE A 242 -3.74 8.94 13.00
C PHE A 242 -3.11 10.33 13.15
N SER A 243 -1.78 10.44 13.11
CA SER A 243 -1.09 11.74 13.18
C SER A 243 -1.49 12.67 12.03
N ILE A 244 -1.52 12.17 10.79
CA ILE A 244 -1.87 13.01 9.62
C ILE A 244 -3.34 13.43 9.68
N PHE A 245 -4.26 12.47 9.81
CA PHE A 245 -5.69 12.76 9.74
C PHE A 245 -6.23 13.46 11.00
N CYS A 246 -5.61 13.31 12.18
CA CYS A 246 -5.97 14.10 13.35
C CYS A 246 -5.38 15.52 13.35
N MET A 247 -4.27 15.77 12.65
CA MET A 247 -3.74 17.12 12.48
C MET A 247 -4.64 17.98 11.57
N CYS A 248 -5.23 17.39 10.52
CA CYS A 248 -6.17 18.10 9.64
C CYS A 248 -7.44 18.57 10.39
N VAL A 249 -7.91 17.84 11.41
CA VAL A 249 -9.06 18.26 12.24
C VAL A 249 -8.73 19.46 13.13
N LYS A 250 -7.50 19.56 13.65
CA LYS A 250 -7.08 20.69 14.52
C LYS A 250 -6.97 22.02 13.77
N LYS A 251 -6.80 21.98 12.44
CA LYS A 251 -6.70 23.19 11.59
C LYS A 251 -8.06 23.88 11.38
N PHE A 252 -9.17 23.21 11.70
CA PHE A 252 -10.55 23.73 11.57
C PHE A 252 -11.25 24.05 12.91
N LEU A 253 -10.55 23.96 14.04
CA LEU A 253 -11.08 24.24 15.40
C LEU A 253 -10.54 25.54 16.02
N LYS A 254 -10.17 26.52 15.21
CA LYS A 254 -9.81 27.88 15.67
C LYS A 254 -10.66 28.95 15.00
#